data_AF-A0A6M3KU86-F1
#
_entry.id   AF-A0A6M3KU86-F1
#
_cell.length_a   1.000
_cell.length_b   1.000
_cell.length_c   1.000
_cell.angle_alpha   90.00
_cell.angle_beta   90.00
_cell.angle_gamma   90.00
#
_symmetry.space_group_name_H-M   'P 1'
#
loop_
_entity.id
_entity.type
_entity.pdbx_description
1 polymer ?
#
loop_
_entity_poly.entity_id
_entity_poly.type
_entity_poly.pdbx_seq_one_letter_code
_entity_poly.pdbx_strand_id
1 'polypeptide(L)'
;MDKNFHKEFTQCPNCGSVYRFCEQLGQELKDRGLAKPDWNFNYGVCSGVVMDGNYTQAKILAGATLPGYGIAVDICMDCGTLYAVRLNRLEGEMKPMPKQGRPIIPPTNNSRFS
;
A
#
# COMPACT_ATOMS: atom_id res chain seq x y z
N MET A 1 -14.78 -12.28 16.90
CA MET A 1 -14.79 -10.84 17.22
C MET A 1 -14.86 -10.10 15.90
N ASP A 2 -16.05 -9.66 15.50
CA ASP A 2 -16.26 -8.87 14.28
C ASP A 2 -15.93 -7.41 14.56
N LYS A 3 -14.62 -7.10 14.62
CA LYS A 3 -14.20 -5.71 14.50
C LYS A 3 -14.39 -5.32 13.04
N ASN A 4 -15.21 -4.30 12.80
CA ASN A 4 -15.24 -3.66 11.49
C ASN A 4 -13.85 -3.02 11.29
N PHE A 5 -12.98 -3.66 10.51
CA PHE A 5 -11.60 -3.21 10.27
C PHE A 5 -11.55 -2.07 9.23
N HIS A 6 -12.62 -1.28 9.18
CA HIS A 6 -12.70 -0.05 8.42
C HIS A 6 -12.85 1.10 9.41
N LYS A 7 -11.95 2.07 9.33
CA LYS A 7 -11.99 3.29 10.13
C LYS A 7 -11.55 4.48 9.31
N GLU A 8 -12.41 5.49 9.26
CA GLU A 8 -12.06 6.82 8.79
C GLU A 8 -11.85 7.74 9.99
N PHE A 9 -10.87 8.64 9.87
CA PHE A 9 -10.57 9.66 10.85
C PHE A 9 -10.96 10.98 10.23
N THR A 10 -11.96 11.67 10.79
CA THR A 10 -12.43 12.96 10.30
C THR A 10 -11.64 14.15 10.86
N GLN A 11 -11.01 13.97 12.02
CA GLN A 11 -10.28 15.00 12.74
C GLN A 11 -8.80 14.61 12.95
N CYS A 12 -7.94 15.62 12.99
CA CYS A 12 -6.54 15.46 13.37
C CYS A 12 -6.45 14.97 14.81
N PRO A 13 -5.73 13.86 15.08
CA PRO A 13 -5.62 13.31 16.43
C PRO A 13 -4.80 14.22 17.37
N ASN A 14 -4.03 15.17 16.84
CA ASN A 14 -3.19 16.05 17.62
C ASN A 14 -3.91 17.36 18.04
N CYS A 15 -4.60 18.02 17.11
CA CYS A 15 -5.23 19.33 17.38
C CYS A 15 -6.75 19.38 17.16
N GLY A 16 -7.39 18.29 16.72
CA GLY A 16 -8.83 18.23 16.46
C GLY A 16 -9.29 18.90 15.15
N SER A 17 -8.40 19.54 14.40
CA SER A 17 -8.72 20.17 13.12
C SER A 17 -9.29 19.19 12.09
N VAL A 18 -10.21 19.67 11.26
CA VAL A 18 -10.76 18.92 10.12
C VAL A 18 -10.09 19.28 8.80
N TYR A 19 -9.18 20.25 8.78
CA TYR A 19 -8.54 20.74 7.56
C TYR A 19 -7.32 19.91 7.21
N ARG A 20 -7.34 19.33 6.01
CA ARG A 20 -6.28 18.45 5.49
C ARG A 20 -5.72 18.98 4.19
N PHE A 21 -4.39 18.96 4.11
CA PHE A 21 -3.67 19.64 3.07
C PHE A 21 -3.97 19.07 1.67
N CYS A 22 -3.85 17.75 1.49
CA CYS A 22 -4.09 17.15 0.18
C CYS A 22 -5.57 17.14 -0.20
N GLU A 23 -6.47 17.04 0.78
CA GLU A 23 -7.91 17.18 0.54
C GLU A 23 -8.28 18.57 0.00
N GLN A 24 -7.76 19.65 0.59
CA GLN A 24 -8.02 21.02 0.11
C GLN A 24 -7.45 21.26 -1.29
N LEU A 25 -6.19 20.86 -1.54
CA LEU A 25 -5.61 20.94 -2.89
C LEU A 25 -6.39 20.08 -3.90
N GLY A 26 -6.85 18.91 -3.48
CA GLY A 26 -7.69 18.04 -4.29
C GLY A 26 -9.02 18.70 -4.65
N GLN A 27 -9.63 19.43 -3.71
CA GLN A 27 -10.83 20.21 -3.99
C GLN A 27 -10.57 21.32 -5.00
N GLU A 28 -9.45 22.05 -4.89
CA GLU A 28 -9.08 23.04 -5.90
C GLU A 28 -8.91 22.43 -7.30
N LEU A 29 -8.34 21.23 -7.41
CA LEU A 29 -8.23 20.53 -8.70
C LEU A 29 -9.61 20.18 -9.27
N LYS A 30 -10.55 19.76 -8.42
CA LYS A 30 -11.94 19.45 -8.83
C LYS A 30 -12.66 20.70 -9.30
N ASP A 31 -12.55 21.79 -8.54
CA ASP A 31 -13.21 23.06 -8.85
C ASP A 31 -12.72 23.66 -10.18
N ARG A 32 -11.45 23.39 -10.53
CA ARG A 32 -10.84 23.77 -11.82
C ARG A 32 -11.14 22.81 -12.96
N GLY A 33 -11.89 21.73 -12.72
CA GLY A 33 -12.17 20.69 -13.71
C GLY A 33 -10.95 19.83 -14.11
N LEU A 34 -9.89 19.84 -13.29
CA LEU A 34 -8.65 19.10 -13.52
C LEU A 34 -8.67 17.70 -12.87
N ALA A 35 -9.69 17.41 -12.07
CA ALA A 35 -9.89 16.14 -11.38
C ALA A 35 -11.35 15.72 -11.43
N LYS A 36 -11.62 14.41 -11.34
CA LYS A 36 -12.99 13.93 -11.23
C LYS A 36 -13.58 14.25 -9.84
N PRO A 37 -14.88 14.56 -9.73
CA PRO A 37 -15.51 14.90 -8.45
C PRO A 37 -15.40 13.79 -7.38
N ASP A 38 -15.39 12.53 -7.82
CA ASP A 38 -15.34 11.33 -6.97
C ASP A 38 -13.93 10.94 -6.51
N TRP A 39 -12.88 11.62 -7.00
CA TRP A 39 -11.51 11.32 -6.59
C TRP A 39 -11.23 11.81 -5.17
N ASN A 40 -10.60 10.95 -4.36
CA ASN A 40 -10.14 11.30 -3.02
C ASN A 40 -8.62 11.48 -3.03
N PHE A 41 -8.16 12.67 -2.67
CA PHE A 41 -6.75 13.03 -2.67
C PHE A 41 -6.19 12.90 -1.26
N ASN A 42 -5.07 12.19 -1.14
CA ASN A 42 -4.36 11.96 0.11
C ASN A 42 -2.86 12.13 -0.15
N TYR A 43 -2.07 12.44 0.88
CA TYR A 43 -0.62 12.55 0.75
C TYR A 43 0.03 11.24 0.30
N GLY A 44 -0.46 10.11 0.82
CA GLY A 44 0.05 8.80 0.46
C GLY A 44 -0.96 7.70 0.70
N VAL A 45 -0.83 6.63 -0.08
CA VAL A 45 -1.58 5.39 0.09
C VAL A 45 -0.61 4.23 0.12
N CYS A 46 -0.65 3.44 1.19
CA CYS A 46 0.11 2.21 1.34
C CYS A 46 -0.85 1.04 1.52
N SER A 47 -0.61 -0.05 0.82
CA SER A 47 -1.36 -1.29 1.00
C SER A 47 -0.43 -2.50 0.95
N GLY A 48 -0.85 -3.60 1.59
CA GLY A 48 -0.07 -4.80 1.66
C GLY A 48 -0.80 -5.94 2.35
N VAL A 49 -0.10 -7.07 2.48
CA VAL A 49 -0.53 -8.22 3.29
C VAL A 49 0.28 -8.26 4.58
N VAL A 50 -0.34 -8.72 5.66
CA VAL A 50 0.36 -8.89 6.94
C VAL A 50 1.28 -10.10 6.82
N MET A 51 2.59 -9.85 6.94
CA MET A 51 3.63 -10.87 6.86
C MET A 51 4.51 -10.79 8.10
N ASP A 52 4.92 -11.94 8.63
CA ASP A 52 5.98 -11.98 9.63
C ASP A 52 7.33 -11.79 8.91
N GLY A 53 8.13 -10.83 9.37
CA GLY A 53 9.45 -10.54 8.82
C GLY A 53 10.44 -11.70 8.93
N ASN A 54 10.20 -12.67 9.81
CA ASN A 54 11.03 -13.87 9.97
C ASN A 54 10.62 -15.03 9.04
N TYR A 55 9.47 -14.95 8.38
CA TYR A 55 8.97 -16.01 7.51
C TYR A 55 9.17 -15.62 6.05
N THR A 56 9.88 -16.48 5.32
CA THR A 56 9.96 -16.36 3.86
C THR A 56 8.59 -16.62 3.24
N GLN A 57 8.22 -15.81 2.25
CA GLN A 57 7.02 -15.98 1.43
C GLN A 57 6.83 -17.42 0.92
N ALA A 58 7.91 -18.19 0.79
CA ALA A 58 7.93 -19.58 0.38
C ALA A 58 7.16 -20.55 1.29
N LYS A 59 6.84 -20.18 2.55
CA LYS A 59 6.05 -21.04 3.46
C LYS A 59 4.54 -20.82 3.37
N ILE A 60 4.09 -19.76 2.71
CA ILE A 60 2.66 -19.52 2.51
C ILE A 60 2.21 -20.30 1.27
N LEU A 61 1.11 -21.03 1.40
CA LEU A 61 0.53 -21.78 0.29
C LEU A 61 0.16 -20.83 -0.85
N ALA A 62 0.61 -21.16 -2.07
CA ALA A 62 0.23 -20.43 -3.26
C ALA A 62 -1.29 -20.43 -3.41
N GLY A 63 -1.88 -19.27 -3.70
CA GLY A 63 -3.34 -19.11 -3.77
C GLY A 63 -4.03 -18.94 -2.42
N ALA A 64 -3.30 -18.86 -1.30
CA ALA A 64 -3.89 -18.48 -0.02
C ALA A 64 -4.34 -17.01 -0.03
N THR A 65 -5.56 -16.77 0.48
CA THR A 65 -6.06 -15.44 0.79
C THR A 65 -5.50 -15.00 2.13
N LEU A 66 -4.75 -13.89 2.13
CA LEU A 66 -4.13 -13.34 3.33
C LEU A 66 -4.85 -12.07 3.78
N PRO A 67 -4.93 -11.83 5.11
CA PRO A 67 -5.38 -10.56 5.62
C PRO A 67 -4.40 -9.45 5.19
N GLY A 68 -4.96 -8.43 4.54
CA GLY A 68 -4.24 -7.25 4.11
C GLY A 68 -4.70 -5.98 4.79
N TYR A 69 -3.95 -4.92 4.53
CA TYR A 69 -4.21 -3.58 5.03
C TYR A 69 -4.15 -2.56 3.89
N GLY A 70 -4.96 -1.52 4.01
CA GLY A 70 -4.86 -0.29 3.23
C GLY A 70 -4.85 0.90 4.19
N ILE A 71 -3.87 1.78 4.04
CA ILE A 71 -3.67 2.97 4.85
C ILE A 71 -3.61 4.15 3.88
N ALA A 72 -4.50 5.11 4.04
CA ALA A 72 -4.35 6.43 3.44
C ALA A 72 -3.91 7.42 4.52
N VAL A 73 -2.95 8.28 4.19
CA VAL A 73 -2.41 9.30 5.09
C VAL A 73 -2.55 10.69 4.48
N ASP A 74 -2.73 11.69 5.33
CA ASP A 74 -2.76 13.11 4.96
C ASP A 74 -2.15 13.97 6.08
N ILE A 75 -1.93 15.24 5.78
CA ILE A 75 -1.26 16.22 6.64
C ILE A 75 -2.30 17.22 7.15
N CYS A 76 -2.34 17.44 8.46
CA CYS A 76 -3.16 18.49 9.06
C CYS A 76 -2.62 19.87 8.67
N MET A 77 -3.48 20.75 8.16
CA MET A 77 -3.07 22.11 7.75
C MET A 77 -2.72 23.01 8.93
N ASP A 78 -3.36 22.81 10.08
CA ASP A 78 -3.21 23.72 11.22
C ASP A 78 -1.97 23.40 12.07
N CYS A 79 -1.59 22.12 12.20
CA CYS A 79 -0.48 21.71 13.06
C CYS A 79 0.60 20.87 12.37
N GLY A 80 0.49 20.61 11.06
CA GLY A 80 1.49 19.87 10.27
C GLY A 80 1.59 18.37 10.59
N THR A 81 0.74 17.84 11.48
CA THR A 81 0.76 16.40 11.82
C THR A 81 0.39 15.56 10.60
N LEU A 82 1.24 14.59 10.23
CA LEU A 82 0.93 13.54 9.26
C LEU A 82 0.26 12.37 9.98
N TYR A 83 -0.93 11.95 9.52
CA TYR A 83 -1.70 10.91 10.19
C TYR A 83 -2.54 10.09 9.21
N ALA A 84 -2.95 8.90 9.65
CA ALA A 84 -3.87 8.06 8.87
C ALA A 84 -5.27 8.69 8.85
N VAL A 85 -5.81 8.87 7.65
CA VAL A 85 -7.18 9.37 7.43
C VAL A 85 -8.15 8.23 7.15
N ARG A 86 -7.64 7.08 6.67
CA ARG A 86 -8.41 5.87 6.42
C ARG A 86 -7.57 4.63 6.68
N LEU A 87 -8.15 3.68 7.39
CA LEU A 87 -7.64 2.33 7.61
C LEU A 87 -8.68 1.32 7.13
N ASN A 88 -8.27 0.43 6.24
CA ASN A 88 -9.13 -0.61 5.68
C ASN A 88 -8.45 -1.96 5.82
N ARG A 89 -9.21 -2.99 6.21
CA ARG A 89 -8.84 -4.37 5.92
C ARG A 89 -9.05 -4.65 4.45
N LEU A 90 -8.04 -5.27 3.86
CA LEU A 90 -8.07 -5.81 2.52
C LEU A 90 -7.89 -7.32 2.60
N GLU A 91 -8.09 -7.98 1.47
CA GLU A 91 -7.67 -9.35 1.24
C GLU A 91 -6.68 -9.35 0.09
N GLY A 92 -5.54 -10.01 0.27
CA GLY A 92 -4.52 -10.14 -0.75
C GLY A 92 -4.29 -11.60 -1.09
N GLU A 93 -4.30 -11.94 -2.38
CA GLU A 93 -3.94 -13.27 -2.83
C GLU A 93 -2.43 -13.39 -2.99
N MET A 94 -1.87 -14.45 -2.43
CA MET A 94 -0.47 -14.77 -2.64
C MET A 94 -0.27 -15.37 -4.03
N LYS A 95 0.22 -14.54 -4.95
CA LYS A 95 0.60 -15.01 -6.29
C LYS A 95 1.84 -15.91 -6.17
N PRO A 96 1.87 -17.06 -6.86
CA PRO A 96 3.07 -17.87 -6.92
C PRO A 96 4.21 -17.04 -7.50
N MET A 97 5.38 -17.07 -6.85
CA MET A 97 6.58 -16.49 -7.46
C MET A 97 6.80 -17.16 -8.83
N PRO A 98 7.04 -16.39 -9.90
CA PRO A 98 7.47 -16.98 -11.15
C PRO A 98 8.74 -17.78 -10.86
N LYS A 99 8.75 -19.07 -11.21
CA LYS A 99 9.96 -19.89 -11.14
C LYS A 99 11.00 -19.15 -11.98
N GLN A 100 12.01 -18.58 -11.33
CA GLN A 100 13.16 -18.02 -12.04
C GLN A 100 13.67 -19.11 -12.97
N GLY A 101 13.74 -18.79 -14.26
CA GLY A 101 14.13 -19.72 -15.31
C GLY A 101 15.43 -20.43 -14.92
N ARG A 102 15.56 -21.69 -15.33
CA ARG A 102 16.77 -22.49 -15.07
C ARG A 102 18.01 -21.64 -15.41
N PRO A 103 19.05 -21.63 -14.55
CA PRO A 103 20.28 -20.94 -14.88
C PRO A 103 20.76 -21.42 -16.24
N ILE A 104 20.95 -20.48 -17.17
CA ILE A 104 21.59 -20.76 -18.45
C ILE A 104 23.02 -21.16 -18.08
N ILE A 105 23.32 -22.46 -18.09
CA ILE A 105 24.69 -22.95 -17.93
C ILE A 105 25.43 -22.50 -19.20
N PRO A 106 26.40 -21.58 -19.14
CA PRO A 106 27.17 -21.24 -20.31
C PRO A 106 27.92 -22.49 -20.78
N PRO A 107 28.02 -22.74 -22.11
CA PRO A 107 28.75 -23.89 -22.61
C PRO A 107 30.21 -23.80 -22.14
N THR A 108 30.64 -24.81 -21.37
CA THR A 108 32.03 -24.97 -20.96
C THR A 108 32.89 -25.19 -22.21
N ASN A 109 33.68 -24.19 -22.56
CA ASN A 109 34.64 -24.26 -23.66
C ASN A 109 35.80 -25.16 -23.24
N ASN A 110 35.75 -26.44 -23.62
CA ASN A 110 36.87 -27.36 -23.47
C ASN A 110 37.91 -27.05 -24.55
N SER A 111 38.71 -26.00 -24.36
CA SER A 111 39.98 -25.86 -25.07
C SER A 111 40.98 -26.83 -24.43
N ARG A 112 40.99 -28.06 -24.95
CA ARG A 112 42.06 -29.03 -24.71
C ARG A 112 43.38 -28.44 -25.18
N PHE A 113 44.39 -28.60 -24.34
CA PHE A 113 45.80 -28.61 -24.70
C PHE A 113 46.02 -29.35 -26.03
N SER A 114 46.68 -28.70 -26.98
CA SER A 114 47.56 -29.28 -28.01
C SER A 114 48.35 -28.15 -28.64
#